data_AF-A0A6A5FIZ0-F1
#
_entry.id   AF-A0A6A5FIZ0-F1
#
_cell.length_a   1.000
_cell.length_b   1.000
_cell.length_c   1.000
_cell.angle_alpha   90.00
_cell.angle_beta   90.00
_cell.angle_gamma   90.00
#
_symmetry.space_group_name_H-M   'P 1'
#
loop_
_entity.id
_entity.type
_entity.pdbx_description
1 polymer ?
#
loop_
_entity_poly.entity_id
_entity_poly.type
_entity_poly.pdbx_seq_one_letter_code
_entity_poly.pdbx_strand_id
1 'polypeptide(L)'
;MGGGAVWWIKGLYCRATVYSGSGSGRRMSRTLLWLLASLAFVSLTSLADGAPLKLMSAPNLLRVGTAENIFVECQDCTGGDIPVHINVMNHPTKSTMLTSTSVTLTRERNFQELGQITIPADSFIRVIFIQTDKTLYTPNSKVHYRMFAVQPVMEPVERDAQTQTDATIAIEIVTPEDIILPFGPVSLKSGIYSGVYQLAEIVSPGLWKVVAKFPSNPQQSYSAEFEVKEYVPSYVDSPEFTVNIKAKYLFGQEVDGTAYVVFGVMEDNNKKSFPASLQRAQVITYSCLLYLGPD
;
A
#
# COMPACT_ATOMS: atom_id res chain seq x y z
N MET A 1 6.12 -42.56 3.97
CA MET A 1 5.74 -41.24 4.53
C MET A 1 7.00 -40.61 5.11
N GLY A 2 7.72 -39.81 4.32
CA GLY A 2 8.99 -39.21 4.72
C GLY A 2 8.75 -37.87 5.41
N GLY A 3 9.25 -37.73 6.64
CA GLY A 3 9.19 -36.47 7.39
C GLY A 3 10.23 -35.49 6.88
N GLY A 4 9.78 -34.38 6.28
CA GLY A 4 10.62 -33.24 5.94
C GLY A 4 10.73 -32.29 7.13
N ALA A 5 11.95 -31.92 7.52
CA ALA A 5 12.19 -30.87 8.53
C ALA A 5 11.91 -29.48 7.95
N VAL A 6 11.37 -28.57 8.78
CA VAL A 6 10.94 -27.22 8.41
C VAL A 6 11.74 -26.21 9.24
N TRP A 7 12.34 -25.21 8.58
CA TRP A 7 13.20 -24.20 9.20
C TRP A 7 12.70 -22.78 8.85
N TRP A 8 12.90 -21.80 9.73
CA TRP A 8 12.22 -20.48 9.70
C TRP A 8 13.20 -19.30 9.82
N ILE A 9 12.96 -18.23 9.05
CA ILE A 9 13.50 -16.87 9.26
C ILE A 9 12.31 -15.89 9.19
N LYS A 10 12.28 -14.85 10.03
CA LYS A 10 11.14 -13.90 10.13
C LYS A 10 11.24 -12.81 9.05
N GLY A 11 10.16 -12.62 8.29
CA GLY A 11 10.00 -11.59 7.25
C GLY A 11 10.10 -12.18 5.84
N LEU A 12 8.96 -12.35 5.16
CA LEU A 12 8.74 -13.26 4.01
C LEU A 12 9.09 -14.73 4.28
N TYR A 13 8.12 -15.61 4.09
CA TYR A 13 8.26 -17.03 4.42
C TYR A 13 8.87 -17.80 3.23
N CYS A 14 10.18 -18.01 3.27
CA CYS A 14 10.88 -18.94 2.38
C CYS A 14 10.93 -20.33 3.02
N ARG A 15 10.51 -21.36 2.29
CA ARG A 15 10.59 -22.77 2.73
C ARG A 15 11.48 -23.56 1.77
N ALA A 16 12.54 -24.18 2.30
CA ALA A 16 13.24 -25.27 1.62
C ALA A 16 12.65 -26.61 2.01
N THR A 17 12.39 -27.49 1.04
CA THR A 17 12.02 -28.89 1.29
C THR A 17 13.09 -29.81 0.71
N VAL A 18 13.63 -30.70 1.53
CA VAL A 18 14.64 -31.68 1.15
C VAL A 18 14.06 -33.08 1.27
N TYR A 19 14.01 -33.82 0.17
CA TYR A 19 13.58 -35.22 0.16
C TYR A 19 14.80 -36.14 0.28
N SER A 20 14.78 -37.09 1.23
CA SER A 20 15.70 -38.23 1.24
C SER A 20 14.91 -39.53 1.05
N GLY A 21 15.18 -40.23 -0.04
CA GLY A 21 14.73 -41.61 -0.25
C GLY A 21 15.82 -42.57 0.22
N SER A 22 15.51 -43.47 1.15
CA SER A 22 16.40 -44.58 1.51
C SER A 22 15.64 -45.89 1.40
N GLY A 23 16.19 -46.82 0.62
CA GLY A 23 15.67 -48.17 0.41
C GLY A 23 16.63 -49.25 0.91
N SER A 24 16.05 -50.24 1.59
CA SER A 24 16.47 -51.65 1.72
C SER A 24 17.63 -52.05 2.65
N GLY A 25 17.27 -52.49 3.87
CA GLY A 25 17.26 -53.92 4.24
C GLY A 25 18.50 -54.57 4.89
N ARG A 26 18.37 -55.00 6.17
CA ARG A 26 18.48 -56.42 6.62
C ARG A 26 18.24 -56.62 8.13
N ARG A 27 17.89 -57.87 8.48
CA ARG A 27 17.29 -58.40 9.73
C ARG A 27 18.28 -58.64 10.88
N MET A 28 17.85 -58.22 12.08
CA MET A 28 17.71 -58.93 13.38
C MET A 28 18.82 -59.84 13.95
N SER A 29 19.30 -59.54 15.18
CA SER A 29 19.25 -60.47 16.33
C SER A 29 19.55 -59.76 17.67
N ARG A 30 18.88 -60.21 18.74
CA ARG A 30 18.88 -59.69 20.13
C ARG A 30 19.99 -60.37 20.96
N THR A 31 20.61 -59.66 21.93
CA THR A 31 20.55 -59.96 23.40
C THR A 31 21.47 -59.08 24.26
N LEU A 32 20.83 -58.40 25.23
CA LEU A 32 21.11 -58.09 26.65
C LEU A 32 22.51 -58.23 27.33
N LEU A 33 22.92 -57.11 27.97
CA LEU A 33 23.51 -56.88 29.31
C LEU A 33 24.87 -57.52 29.73
N TRP A 34 25.87 -56.68 30.11
CA TRP A 34 26.37 -56.45 31.48
C TRP A 34 27.47 -55.36 31.50
N LEU A 35 27.60 -54.70 32.65
CA LEU A 35 28.31 -53.45 32.93
C LEU A 35 29.74 -53.68 33.46
N LEU A 36 30.64 -52.73 33.15
CA LEU A 36 31.89 -52.33 33.83
C LEU A 36 33.17 -53.17 33.64
N ALA A 37 34.10 -52.65 32.82
CA ALA A 37 35.53 -52.60 33.16
C ALA A 37 36.22 -51.48 32.35
N SER A 38 36.39 -50.35 33.01
CA SER A 38 37.19 -49.19 32.64
C SER A 38 38.67 -49.52 32.40
N LEU A 39 39.32 -48.70 31.55
CA LEU A 39 40.76 -48.59 31.26
C LEU A 39 41.27 -49.23 29.95
N ALA A 40 40.63 -48.86 28.83
CA ALA A 40 41.34 -48.58 27.59
C ALA A 40 41.08 -47.10 27.24
N PHE A 41 41.89 -46.22 27.83
CA PHE A 41 41.86 -44.79 27.57
C PHE A 41 42.53 -44.53 26.20
N VAL A 42 41.91 -43.67 25.39
CA VAL A 42 42.44 -43.03 24.16
C VAL A 42 42.40 -43.83 22.85
N SER A 43 41.19 -44.14 22.37
CA SER A 43 40.94 -44.25 20.90
C SER A 43 39.46 -44.24 20.49
N LEU A 44 38.51 -44.22 21.43
CA LEU A 44 37.11 -43.90 21.12
C LEU A 44 36.84 -42.42 21.42
N THR A 45 37.27 -41.52 20.53
CA THR A 45 36.38 -40.40 20.24
C THR A 45 35.12 -41.04 19.68
N SER A 46 34.06 -41.04 20.49
CA SER A 46 32.69 -41.24 20.03
C SER A 46 32.57 -40.70 18.61
N LEU A 47 32.37 -41.58 17.63
CA LEU A 47 31.79 -41.17 16.37
C LEU A 47 30.38 -40.73 16.78
N ALA A 48 30.25 -39.47 17.19
CA ALA A 48 28.96 -38.86 17.30
C ALA A 48 28.39 -39.04 15.89
N ASP A 49 27.39 -39.90 15.77
CA ASP A 49 26.55 -40.00 14.59
C ASP A 49 25.81 -38.66 14.52
N GLY A 50 26.54 -37.65 14.04
CA GLY A 50 26.06 -36.30 13.86
C GLY A 50 25.01 -36.41 12.79
N ALA A 51 23.74 -36.28 13.18
CA ALA A 51 22.67 -36.21 12.21
C ALA A 51 23.01 -35.09 11.22
N PRO A 52 22.91 -35.34 9.90
CA PRO A 52 23.34 -34.37 8.90
C PRO A 52 22.63 -33.03 9.09
N LEU A 53 23.40 -31.96 9.23
CA LEU A 53 22.89 -30.61 9.47
C LEU A 53 22.61 -29.92 8.13
N LYS A 54 21.37 -29.48 7.93
CA LYS A 54 20.95 -28.75 6.73
C LYS A 54 20.77 -27.28 7.06
N LEU A 55 21.51 -26.42 6.39
CA LEU A 55 21.52 -24.97 6.61
C LEU A 55 20.95 -24.25 5.38
N MET A 56 20.18 -23.19 5.64
CA MET A 56 19.78 -22.21 4.63
C MET A 56 20.04 -20.80 5.20
N SER A 57 20.69 -19.96 4.41
CA SER A 57 20.95 -18.55 4.76
C SER A 57 20.44 -17.65 3.64
N ALA A 58 19.56 -16.72 4.01
CA ALA A 58 18.99 -15.73 3.10
C ALA A 58 19.29 -14.31 3.61
N PRO A 59 19.28 -13.29 2.73
CA PRO A 59 19.37 -11.89 3.14
C PRO A 59 18.26 -11.50 4.13
N ASN A 60 18.54 -10.53 4.99
CA ASN A 60 17.55 -10.02 5.95
C ASN A 60 16.35 -9.34 5.28
N LEU A 61 16.54 -8.83 4.06
CA LEU A 61 15.50 -8.19 3.27
C LEU A 61 15.64 -8.65 1.81
N LEU A 62 14.59 -9.26 1.27
CA LEU A 62 14.50 -9.59 -0.15
C LEU A 62 13.83 -8.45 -0.92
N ARG A 63 14.52 -7.93 -1.93
CA ARG A 63 13.99 -6.84 -2.77
C ARG A 63 13.16 -7.40 -3.91
N VAL A 64 12.10 -6.67 -4.25
CA VAL A 64 11.24 -6.99 -5.39
C VAL A 64 11.96 -6.60 -6.69
N GLY A 65 11.91 -7.47 -7.71
CA GLY A 65 12.52 -7.24 -9.02
C GLY A 65 14.04 -7.44 -9.09
N THR A 66 14.71 -7.63 -7.96
CA THR A 66 16.15 -7.89 -7.89
C THR A 66 16.41 -9.35 -7.62
N ALA A 67 17.41 -9.91 -8.29
CA ALA A 67 17.84 -11.27 -8.03
C ALA A 67 18.72 -11.31 -6.76
N GLU A 68 18.30 -12.10 -5.78
CA GLU A 68 18.95 -12.26 -4.49
C GLU A 68 19.49 -13.69 -4.35
N ASN A 69 20.61 -13.85 -3.64
CA ASN A 69 21.25 -15.14 -3.45
C ASN A 69 20.88 -15.75 -2.11
N ILE A 70 20.46 -17.02 -2.12
CA ILE A 70 20.18 -17.82 -0.94
C ILE A 70 21.20 -18.96 -0.89
N PHE A 71 21.97 -19.04 0.18
CA PHE A 71 22.93 -20.10 0.41
C PHE A 71 22.25 -21.31 1.04
N VAL A 72 22.54 -22.50 0.52
CA VAL A 72 22.08 -23.77 1.07
C VAL A 72 23.24 -24.73 1.22
N GLU A 73 23.26 -25.44 2.34
CA GLU A 73 24.34 -26.35 2.70
C GLU A 73 23.80 -27.59 3.42
N CYS A 74 24.48 -28.72 3.22
CA CYS A 74 24.23 -29.98 3.91
C CYS A 74 25.54 -30.49 4.52
N GLN A 75 25.75 -30.31 5.82
CA GLN A 75 26.90 -30.81 6.56
C GLN A 75 26.69 -32.28 6.94
N ASP A 76 27.78 -33.05 6.88
CA ASP A 76 27.81 -34.49 7.18
C ASP A 76 26.84 -35.33 6.34
N CYS A 77 26.47 -34.81 5.16
CA CYS A 77 25.57 -35.50 4.25
C CYS A 77 26.32 -36.56 3.44
N THR A 78 25.85 -37.80 3.53
CA THR A 78 26.39 -38.95 2.81
C THR A 78 25.35 -39.47 1.82
N GLY A 79 25.79 -39.89 0.63
CA GLY A 79 24.90 -40.35 -0.42
C GLY A 79 25.16 -39.69 -1.77
N GLY A 80 24.16 -39.73 -2.64
CA GLY A 80 24.14 -39.08 -3.96
C GLY A 80 23.61 -37.65 -3.90
N ASP A 81 23.45 -37.07 -5.08
CA ASP A 81 23.01 -35.68 -5.26
C ASP A 81 21.68 -35.37 -4.56
N ILE A 82 21.61 -34.21 -3.90
CA ILE A 82 20.45 -33.80 -3.11
C ILE A 82 19.76 -32.61 -3.81
N PRO A 83 18.59 -32.82 -4.43
CA PRO A 83 17.82 -31.71 -4.98
C PRO A 83 17.17 -30.91 -3.85
N VAL A 84 17.31 -29.59 -3.91
CA VAL A 84 16.76 -28.63 -2.96
C VAL A 84 15.86 -27.67 -3.72
N HIS A 85 14.58 -27.65 -3.35
CA HIS A 85 13.61 -26.68 -3.87
C HIS A 85 13.44 -25.54 -2.87
N ILE A 86 13.66 -24.32 -3.33
CA ILE A 86 13.54 -23.08 -2.56
C ILE A 86 12.28 -22.38 -3.04
N ASN A 87 11.27 -22.30 -2.16
CA ASN A 87 9.98 -21.69 -2.49
C ASN A 87 9.74 -20.45 -1.63
N VAL A 88 9.33 -19.36 -2.26
CA VAL A 88 8.88 -18.14 -1.57
C VAL A 88 7.36 -18.13 -1.58
N MET A 89 6.74 -18.03 -0.41
CA MET A 89 5.27 -18.10 -0.26
C MET A 89 4.71 -16.76 0.25
N ASN A 90 3.43 -16.51 -0.01
CA ASN A 90 2.72 -15.39 0.61
C ASN A 90 2.61 -15.55 2.14
N HIS A 91 2.48 -14.44 2.84
CA HIS A 91 2.26 -14.37 4.29
C HIS A 91 0.94 -13.64 4.57
N PRO A 92 0.14 -14.04 5.59
CA PRO A 92 0.37 -15.14 6.53
C PRO A 92 -0.11 -16.51 6.07
N THR A 93 -0.97 -16.57 5.06
CA THR A 93 -1.74 -17.78 4.73
C THR A 93 -0.91 -18.90 4.09
N LYS A 94 0.26 -18.60 3.52
CA LYS A 94 1.15 -19.57 2.83
C LYS A 94 0.43 -20.38 1.75
N SER A 95 -0.62 -19.82 1.17
CA SER A 95 -1.50 -20.46 0.19
C SER A 95 -1.00 -20.30 -1.25
N THR A 96 -0.20 -19.27 -1.54
CA THR A 96 0.31 -18.98 -2.89
C THR A 96 1.83 -18.97 -2.92
N MET A 97 2.40 -19.58 -3.96
CA MET A 97 3.83 -19.58 -4.24
C MET A 97 4.15 -18.36 -5.11
N LEU A 98 4.99 -17.45 -4.61
CA LEU A 98 5.38 -16.21 -5.29
C LEU A 98 6.43 -16.47 -6.38
N THR A 99 7.40 -17.33 -6.08
CA THR A 99 8.50 -17.70 -6.96
C THR A 99 9.20 -18.94 -6.38
N SER A 100 9.90 -19.68 -7.22
CA SER A 100 10.71 -20.82 -6.79
C SER A 100 11.98 -20.96 -7.61
N THR A 101 12.99 -21.57 -7.00
CA THR A 101 14.22 -21.99 -7.66
C THR A 101 14.62 -23.37 -7.16
N SER A 102 15.46 -24.07 -7.93
CA SER A 102 15.94 -25.40 -7.56
C SER A 102 17.45 -25.47 -7.73
N VAL A 103 18.13 -26.01 -6.74
CA VAL A 103 19.57 -26.26 -6.77
C VAL A 103 19.85 -27.69 -6.36
N THR A 104 20.93 -28.26 -6.87
CA THR A 104 21.31 -29.64 -6.56
C THR A 104 22.63 -29.62 -5.81
N LEU A 105 22.62 -30.13 -4.57
CA LEU A 105 23.82 -30.24 -3.76
C LEU A 105 24.55 -31.52 -4.14
N THR A 106 25.79 -31.36 -4.59
CA THR A 106 26.64 -32.43 -5.11
C THR A 106 27.85 -32.63 -4.21
N ARG A 107 28.45 -33.83 -4.24
CA ARG A 107 29.64 -34.12 -3.43
C ARG A 107 30.84 -33.28 -3.87
N GLU A 108 30.95 -33.01 -5.16
CA GLU A 108 32.02 -32.22 -5.78
C GLU A 108 32.07 -30.79 -5.23
N ARG A 109 30.93 -30.27 -4.77
CA ARG A 109 30.79 -28.93 -4.17
C ARG A 109 30.60 -28.98 -2.65
N ASN A 110 31.02 -30.06 -2.00
CA ASN A 110 30.85 -30.27 -0.56
C ASN A 110 29.39 -30.10 -0.09
N PHE A 111 28.42 -30.45 -0.93
CA PHE A 111 26.99 -30.25 -0.70
C PHE A 111 26.60 -28.80 -0.36
N GLN A 112 27.23 -27.82 -1.01
CA GLN A 112 26.95 -26.39 -0.88
C GLN A 112 26.59 -25.78 -2.23
N GLU A 113 25.60 -24.88 -2.28
CA GLU A 113 25.24 -24.15 -3.50
C GLU A 113 24.52 -22.82 -3.19
N LEU A 114 24.58 -21.88 -4.13
CA LEU A 114 23.78 -20.65 -4.10
C LEU A 114 22.58 -20.77 -5.04
N GLY A 115 21.38 -20.64 -4.48
CA GLY A 115 20.14 -20.49 -5.25
C GLY A 115 19.82 -19.02 -5.48
N GLN A 116 19.69 -18.61 -6.75
CA GLN A 116 19.25 -17.27 -7.10
C GLN A 116 17.73 -17.22 -7.13
N ILE A 117 17.13 -16.28 -6.41
CA ILE A 117 15.69 -16.05 -6.35
C ILE A 117 15.40 -14.60 -6.73
N THR A 118 14.43 -14.40 -7.61
CA THR A 118 13.92 -13.06 -7.94
C THR A 118 12.46 -13.02 -7.56
N ILE A 119 12.10 -12.09 -6.67
CA ILE A 119 10.70 -11.84 -6.37
C ILE A 119 10.13 -11.04 -7.55
N PRO A 120 9.15 -11.56 -8.31
CA PRO A 120 8.62 -10.86 -9.47
C PRO A 120 8.02 -9.51 -9.04
N ALA A 121 8.40 -8.45 -9.76
CA ALA A 121 7.85 -7.11 -9.55
C ALA A 121 6.36 -7.03 -9.90
N ASP A 122 5.94 -7.91 -10.80
CA ASP A 122 4.65 -7.85 -11.47
C ASP A 122 3.52 -8.44 -10.61
N SER A 123 3.83 -9.04 -9.46
CA SER A 123 2.89 -9.99 -8.88
C SER A 123 2.13 -9.52 -7.63
N PHE A 124 2.53 -8.47 -6.89
CA PHE A 124 1.92 -8.25 -5.56
C PHE A 124 1.69 -6.81 -5.08
N ILE A 125 2.13 -5.76 -5.78
CA ILE A 125 1.92 -4.39 -5.30
C ILE A 125 0.76 -3.74 -6.05
N ARG A 126 -0.45 -3.88 -5.52
CA ARG A 126 -1.60 -3.13 -6.04
C ARG A 126 -1.64 -1.77 -5.34
N VAL A 127 -1.77 -0.71 -6.11
CA VAL A 127 -1.85 0.69 -5.64
C VAL A 127 -3.25 1.23 -5.90
N ILE A 128 -3.79 2.01 -4.96
CA ILE A 128 -5.03 2.74 -5.15
C ILE A 128 -4.72 4.23 -5.21
N PHE A 129 -5.06 4.87 -6.32
CA PHE A 129 -5.09 6.32 -6.43
C PHE A 129 -6.50 6.81 -6.16
N ILE A 130 -6.64 7.82 -5.30
CA ILE A 130 -7.93 8.41 -4.94
C ILE A 130 -7.92 9.86 -5.38
N GLN A 131 -9.00 10.29 -6.03
CA GLN A 131 -9.20 11.66 -6.45
C GLN A 131 -10.59 12.12 -6.06
N THR A 132 -10.68 13.28 -5.41
CA THR A 132 -11.92 14.02 -5.18
C THR A 132 -12.14 15.04 -6.31
N ASP A 133 -13.39 15.46 -6.52
CA ASP A 133 -13.71 16.50 -7.52
C ASP A 133 -13.24 17.89 -7.08
N LYS A 134 -13.14 18.14 -5.77
CA LYS A 134 -12.69 19.40 -5.17
C LYS A 134 -11.79 19.11 -3.97
N THR A 135 -10.95 20.08 -3.60
CA THR A 135 -10.10 20.01 -2.40
C THR A 135 -10.74 20.66 -1.17
N LEU A 136 -11.76 21.52 -1.37
CA LEU A 136 -12.49 22.23 -0.33
C LEU A 136 -14.01 22.11 -0.54
N TYR A 137 -14.72 21.81 0.53
CA TYR A 137 -16.17 21.61 0.56
C TYR A 137 -16.82 22.43 1.68
N THR A 138 -18.07 22.79 1.48
CA THR A 138 -18.93 23.35 2.52
C THR A 138 -19.81 22.26 3.14
N PRO A 139 -20.34 22.46 4.35
CA PRO A 139 -21.40 21.62 4.90
C PRO A 139 -22.57 21.42 3.91
N ASN A 140 -23.28 20.30 4.04
CA ASN A 140 -24.38 19.89 3.16
C ASN A 140 -24.03 19.66 1.66
N SER A 141 -22.74 19.71 1.29
CA SER A 141 -22.32 19.44 -0.09
C SER A 141 -22.01 17.97 -0.34
N LYS A 142 -22.02 17.57 -1.62
CA LYS A 142 -21.67 16.22 -2.07
C LYS A 142 -20.20 16.17 -2.43
N VAL A 143 -19.48 15.25 -1.80
CA VAL A 143 -18.09 14.92 -2.13
C VAL A 143 -18.12 13.84 -3.20
N HIS A 144 -17.78 14.19 -4.43
CA HIS A 144 -17.59 13.22 -5.49
C HIS A 144 -16.16 12.73 -5.47
N TYR A 145 -15.97 11.41 -5.51
CA TYR A 145 -14.65 10.82 -5.56
C TYR A 145 -14.60 9.65 -6.53
N ARG A 146 -13.41 9.41 -7.05
CA ARG A 146 -13.10 8.24 -7.87
C ARG A 146 -11.78 7.62 -7.43
N MET A 147 -11.71 6.31 -7.60
CA MET A 147 -10.58 5.50 -7.20
C MET A 147 -10.08 4.70 -8.40
N PHE A 148 -8.77 4.60 -8.54
CA PHE A 148 -8.08 3.82 -9.56
C PHE A 148 -7.19 2.79 -8.87
N ALA A 149 -7.57 1.52 -8.97
CA ALA A 149 -6.75 0.42 -8.54
C ALA A 149 -5.90 -0.04 -9.72
N VAL A 150 -4.59 0.00 -9.56
CA VAL A 150 -3.63 -0.39 -10.59
C VAL A 150 -2.53 -1.29 -10.02
N GLN A 151 -1.92 -2.05 -10.92
CA GLN A 151 -0.70 -2.81 -10.66
C GLN A 151 0.53 -1.91 -10.86
N PRO A 152 1.75 -2.32 -10.48
CA PRO A 152 2.95 -1.48 -10.58
C PRO A 152 3.27 -1.06 -12.02
N VAL A 153 2.87 -1.90 -12.99
CA VAL A 153 3.00 -1.65 -14.44
C VAL A 153 1.87 -0.73 -14.96
N MET A 154 1.13 -0.06 -14.05
CA MET A 154 -0.01 0.82 -14.35
C MET A 154 -1.17 0.12 -15.08
N GLU A 155 -1.21 -1.21 -15.03
CA GLU A 155 -2.33 -1.98 -15.54
C GLU A 155 -3.50 -1.92 -14.56
N PRO A 156 -4.74 -1.73 -15.05
CA PRO A 156 -5.91 -1.76 -14.19
C PRO A 156 -5.98 -3.08 -13.41
N VAL A 157 -6.35 -2.97 -12.14
CA VAL A 157 -6.67 -4.14 -11.33
C VAL A 157 -8.02 -4.68 -11.82
N GLU A 158 -7.96 -5.74 -12.62
CA GLU A 158 -9.13 -6.41 -13.17
C GLU A 158 -9.47 -7.70 -12.43
N ARG A 159 -10.63 -8.26 -12.77
CA ARG A 159 -11.16 -9.52 -12.23
C ARG A 159 -10.14 -10.63 -12.44
N ASP A 160 -9.86 -11.38 -11.38
CA ASP A 160 -9.08 -12.60 -11.50
C ASP A 160 -9.95 -13.69 -12.17
N ALA A 161 -9.57 -14.08 -13.40
CA ALA A 161 -10.27 -15.07 -14.20
C ALA A 161 -10.28 -16.47 -13.58
N GLN A 162 -9.41 -16.73 -12.61
CA GLN A 162 -9.23 -18.05 -11.98
C GLN A 162 -10.05 -18.21 -10.68
N THR A 163 -10.29 -17.11 -9.96
CA THR A 163 -10.93 -17.14 -8.63
C THR A 163 -12.34 -16.56 -8.61
N GLN A 164 -12.83 -15.98 -9.72
CA GLN A 164 -14.17 -15.35 -9.82
C GLN A 164 -14.46 -14.28 -8.75
N THR A 165 -13.47 -13.84 -7.98
CA THR A 165 -13.63 -12.75 -7.04
C THR A 165 -13.47 -11.44 -7.80
N ASP A 166 -14.53 -10.62 -7.83
CA ASP A 166 -14.42 -9.25 -8.31
C ASP A 166 -13.31 -8.53 -7.53
N ALA A 167 -12.53 -7.69 -8.22
CA ALA A 167 -11.53 -6.88 -7.56
C ALA A 167 -12.25 -5.90 -6.63
N THR A 168 -12.27 -6.22 -5.34
CA THR A 168 -12.99 -5.46 -4.33
C THR A 168 -12.06 -4.56 -3.54
N ILE A 169 -12.57 -3.41 -3.16
CA ILE A 169 -11.91 -2.48 -2.25
C ILE A 169 -12.87 -2.13 -1.11
N ALA A 170 -12.32 -2.01 0.10
CA ALA A 170 -13.03 -1.45 1.25
C ALA A 170 -12.77 0.06 1.27
N ILE A 171 -13.82 0.85 1.49
CA ILE A 171 -13.76 2.31 1.53
C ILE A 171 -14.13 2.77 2.94
N GLU A 172 -13.44 3.78 3.44
CA GLU A 172 -13.67 4.38 4.75
C GLU A 172 -13.60 5.91 4.58
N ILE A 173 -14.53 6.64 5.21
CA ILE A 173 -14.41 8.09 5.37
C ILE A 173 -13.94 8.37 6.79
N VAL A 174 -12.89 9.18 6.94
CA VAL A 174 -12.32 9.53 8.24
C VAL A 174 -12.57 11.01 8.50
N THR A 175 -13.19 11.31 9.65
CA THR A 175 -13.44 12.68 10.08
C THR A 175 -12.18 13.33 10.67
N PRO A 176 -12.14 14.66 10.90
CA PRO A 176 -11.02 15.35 11.53
C PRO A 176 -10.70 14.84 12.95
N GLU A 177 -11.66 14.21 13.62
CA GLU A 177 -11.54 13.59 14.94
C GLU A 177 -11.15 12.11 14.88
N ASP A 178 -10.64 11.65 13.74
CA ASP A 178 -10.24 10.25 13.49
C ASP A 178 -11.39 9.23 13.62
N ILE A 179 -12.65 9.67 13.46
CA ILE A 179 -13.81 8.77 13.45
C ILE A 179 -13.90 8.10 12.07
N ILE A 180 -13.91 6.76 12.06
CA ILE A 180 -13.99 5.96 10.83
C ILE A 180 -15.45 5.65 10.51
N LEU A 181 -15.87 6.03 9.31
CA LEU A 181 -17.18 5.75 8.72
C LEU A 181 -17.00 4.73 7.59
N PRO A 182 -17.12 3.42 7.87
CA PRO A 182 -16.84 2.38 6.90
C PRO A 182 -17.97 2.23 5.88
N PHE A 183 -17.58 1.98 4.64
CA PHE A 183 -18.43 1.49 3.57
C PHE A 183 -18.17 -0.01 3.38
N GLY A 184 -19.20 -0.75 2.94
CA GLY A 184 -19.03 -2.15 2.56
C GLY A 184 -18.05 -2.32 1.38
N PRO A 185 -17.57 -3.55 1.13
CA PRO A 185 -16.70 -3.82 0.00
C PRO A 185 -17.41 -3.49 -1.32
N VAL A 186 -16.73 -2.72 -2.17
CA VAL A 186 -17.24 -2.33 -3.49
C VAL A 186 -16.41 -2.98 -4.59
N SER A 187 -17.07 -3.34 -5.69
CA SER A 187 -16.41 -3.94 -6.85
C SER A 187 -15.93 -2.87 -7.82
N LEU A 188 -14.72 -3.05 -8.34
CA LEU A 188 -14.12 -2.19 -9.35
C LEU A 188 -14.60 -2.57 -10.76
N LYS A 189 -14.81 -1.58 -11.63
CA LYS A 189 -15.09 -1.76 -13.05
C LYS A 189 -13.87 -1.27 -13.83
N SER A 190 -13.13 -2.19 -14.46
CA SER A 190 -11.87 -1.89 -15.16
C SER A 190 -10.88 -1.11 -14.28
N GLY A 191 -10.70 -1.56 -13.04
CA GLY A 191 -9.84 -0.90 -12.04
C GLY A 191 -10.40 0.41 -11.47
N ILE A 192 -11.60 0.86 -11.86
CA ILE A 192 -12.16 2.14 -11.43
C ILE A 192 -13.40 1.93 -10.55
N TYR A 193 -13.51 2.75 -9.50
CA TYR A 193 -14.75 2.95 -8.76
C TYR A 193 -15.04 4.44 -8.64
N SER A 194 -16.32 4.83 -8.69
CA SER A 194 -16.77 6.20 -8.49
C SER A 194 -17.86 6.19 -7.42
N GLY A 195 -17.72 7.09 -6.44
CA GLY A 195 -18.61 7.17 -5.29
C GLY A 195 -18.97 8.61 -4.97
N VAL A 196 -20.00 8.74 -4.14
CA VAL A 196 -20.48 10.02 -3.64
C VAL A 196 -20.69 9.90 -2.14
N TYR A 197 -20.16 10.86 -1.39
CA TYR A 197 -20.41 11.00 0.04
C TYR A 197 -21.18 12.31 0.30
N GLN A 198 -22.32 12.21 0.98
CA GLN A 198 -23.12 13.37 1.35
C GLN A 198 -22.64 13.90 2.71
N LEU A 199 -22.10 15.11 2.75
CA LEU A 199 -21.82 15.79 4.02
C LEU A 199 -23.14 16.17 4.68
N ALA A 200 -23.19 16.03 6.00
CA ALA A 200 -24.31 16.51 6.79
C ALA A 200 -24.33 18.06 6.81
N GLU A 201 -25.48 18.62 7.14
CA GLU A 201 -25.62 20.06 7.38
C GLU A 201 -24.80 20.52 8.58
N ILE A 202 -24.77 19.71 9.64
CA ILE A 202 -23.91 19.90 10.81
C ILE A 202 -22.79 18.85 10.73
N VAL A 203 -21.58 19.30 10.38
CA VAL A 203 -20.41 18.45 10.15
C VAL A 203 -19.17 19.14 10.69
N SER A 204 -18.24 18.36 11.24
CA SER A 204 -16.98 18.90 11.76
C SER A 204 -16.17 19.59 10.67
N PRO A 205 -15.83 20.88 10.83
CA PRO A 205 -14.88 21.53 9.94
C PRO A 205 -13.47 20.99 10.18
N GLY A 206 -12.65 20.96 9.13
CA GLY A 206 -11.28 20.47 9.19
C GLY A 206 -10.94 19.52 8.05
N LEU A 207 -9.90 18.73 8.25
CA LEU A 207 -9.34 17.85 7.23
C LEU A 207 -9.98 16.45 7.32
N TRP A 208 -10.74 16.10 6.29
CA TRP A 208 -11.36 14.79 6.12
C TRP A 208 -10.51 13.93 5.19
N LYS A 209 -10.64 12.60 5.32
CA LYS A 209 -9.93 11.65 4.46
C LYS A 209 -10.87 10.63 3.85
N VAL A 210 -10.71 10.38 2.56
CA VAL A 210 -11.24 9.18 1.91
C VAL A 210 -10.13 8.13 1.93
N VAL A 211 -10.37 7.00 2.56
CA VAL A 211 -9.42 5.90 2.70
C VAL A 211 -9.92 4.69 1.93
N ALA A 212 -9.02 4.01 1.23
CA ALA A 212 -9.31 2.76 0.52
C ALA A 212 -8.27 1.69 0.86
N LYS A 213 -8.73 0.43 0.96
CA LYS A 213 -7.90 -0.73 1.31
C LYS A 213 -8.30 -1.93 0.46
N PHE A 214 -7.32 -2.76 0.08
CA PHE A 214 -7.63 -4.08 -0.47
C PHE A 214 -7.95 -5.04 0.68
N PRO A 215 -9.09 -5.77 0.64
CA PRO A 215 -9.42 -6.76 1.68
C PRO A 215 -8.35 -7.85 1.85
N SER A 216 -7.60 -8.16 0.78
CA SER A 216 -6.49 -9.10 0.79
C SER A 216 -5.25 -8.60 1.54
N ASN A 217 -5.09 -7.27 1.69
CA ASN A 217 -3.98 -6.66 2.41
C ASN A 217 -4.46 -5.43 3.21
N PRO A 218 -5.18 -5.64 4.33
CA PRO A 218 -5.78 -4.55 5.09
C PRO A 218 -4.76 -3.66 5.82
N GLN A 219 -3.50 -4.09 5.93
CA GLN A 219 -2.42 -3.32 6.54
C GLN A 219 -1.93 -2.17 5.64
N GLN A 220 -2.25 -2.22 4.35
CA GLN A 220 -1.88 -1.18 3.40
C GLN A 220 -3.11 -0.37 3.00
N SER A 221 -3.13 0.89 3.42
CA SER A 221 -4.18 1.84 3.10
C SER A 221 -3.66 2.96 2.19
N TYR A 222 -4.58 3.48 1.38
CA TYR A 222 -4.37 4.64 0.53
C TYR A 222 -5.39 5.69 0.90
N SER A 223 -5.01 6.97 0.90
CA SER A 223 -5.90 8.05 1.31
C SER A 223 -5.77 9.28 0.44
N ALA A 224 -6.87 10.00 0.25
CA ALA A 224 -6.88 11.37 -0.24
C ALA A 224 -7.61 12.27 0.76
N GLU A 225 -7.11 13.48 0.92
CA GLU A 225 -7.59 14.43 1.91
C GLU A 225 -8.40 15.55 1.24
N PHE A 226 -9.43 16.03 1.93
CA PHE A 226 -10.22 17.18 1.53
C PHE A 226 -10.61 18.01 2.76
N GLU A 227 -10.68 19.33 2.61
CA GLU A 227 -11.03 20.23 3.69
C GLU A 227 -12.52 20.54 3.68
N VAL A 228 -13.17 20.49 4.84
CA VAL A 228 -14.52 20.99 5.05
C VAL A 228 -14.43 22.27 5.85
N LYS A 229 -14.89 23.38 5.28
CA LYS A 229 -14.87 24.67 5.97
C LYS A 229 -16.16 25.43 5.67
N GLU A 230 -16.69 26.08 6.70
CA GLU A 230 -17.76 27.04 6.50
C GLU A 230 -17.19 28.27 5.77
N TYR A 231 -17.86 28.67 4.68
CA TYR A 231 -17.45 29.85 3.96
C TYR A 231 -17.89 31.09 4.75
N VAL A 232 -16.95 31.68 5.50
CA VAL A 232 -17.16 32.98 6.16
C VAL A 232 -16.49 34.06 5.29
N PRO A 233 -17.24 35.01 4.72
CA PRO A 233 -16.64 36.14 4.03
C PRO A 233 -15.85 36.98 5.05
N SER A 234 -14.54 37.13 4.84
CA SER A 234 -13.67 37.94 5.68
C SER A 234 -14.04 39.42 5.59
N TYR A 235 -14.40 40.02 6.73
CA TYR A 235 -14.54 41.47 6.91
C TYR A 235 -13.16 42.15 6.79
N VAL A 236 -13.06 43.20 5.98
CA VAL A 236 -11.82 43.95 5.75
C VAL A 236 -11.77 45.13 6.72
N ASP A 237 -10.81 45.12 7.63
CA ASP A 237 -10.58 46.18 8.63
C ASP A 237 -9.46 47.12 8.14
N SER A 238 -9.71 47.79 7.02
CA SER A 238 -8.81 48.80 6.42
C SER A 238 -9.62 50.06 6.11
N PRO A 239 -9.11 51.27 6.40
CA PRO A 239 -9.77 52.53 6.03
C PRO A 239 -9.84 52.73 4.51
N GLU A 240 -9.01 51.99 3.76
CA GLU A 240 -9.04 51.94 2.30
C GLU A 240 -9.47 50.55 1.84
N PHE A 241 -10.61 50.49 1.15
CA PHE A 241 -11.10 49.28 0.50
C PHE A 241 -10.82 49.40 -1.00
N THR A 242 -9.76 48.72 -1.46
CA THR A 242 -9.38 48.68 -2.88
C THR A 242 -9.84 47.38 -3.52
N VAL A 243 -10.62 47.47 -4.60
CA VAL A 243 -11.06 46.31 -5.38
C VAL A 243 -10.34 46.30 -6.72
N ASN A 244 -9.54 45.26 -6.96
CA ASN A 244 -8.84 45.06 -8.24
C ASN A 244 -9.66 44.10 -9.11
N ILE A 245 -10.14 44.59 -10.25
CA ILE A 245 -10.95 43.79 -11.18
C ILE A 245 -10.06 43.31 -12.31
N LYS A 246 -9.93 41.99 -12.44
CA LYS A 246 -9.21 41.34 -13.53
C LYS A 246 -10.13 40.35 -14.22
N ALA A 247 -10.52 40.63 -15.46
CA ALA A 247 -11.31 39.72 -16.26
C ALA A 247 -10.45 39.11 -17.37
N LYS A 248 -10.51 37.78 -17.48
CA LYS A 248 -9.84 36.99 -18.51
C LYS A 248 -10.79 35.94 -19.06
N TYR A 249 -10.62 35.60 -20.34
CA TYR A 249 -11.25 34.44 -20.92
C TYR A 249 -10.65 33.14 -20.35
N LEU A 250 -11.37 32.03 -20.46
CA LEU A 250 -10.91 30.70 -20.02
C LEU A 250 -9.61 30.26 -20.69
N PHE A 251 -9.31 30.79 -21.89
CA PHE A 251 -8.06 30.56 -22.64
C PHE A 251 -6.98 31.63 -22.35
N GLY A 252 -7.14 32.43 -21.29
CA GLY A 252 -6.11 33.29 -20.72
C GLY A 252 -5.97 34.70 -21.31
N GLN A 253 -6.68 35.03 -22.40
CA GLN A 253 -6.68 36.38 -22.98
C GLN A 253 -7.46 37.38 -22.12
N GLU A 254 -7.07 38.64 -22.18
CA GLU A 254 -7.73 39.73 -21.45
C GLU A 254 -9.06 40.11 -22.10
N VAL A 255 -10.02 40.51 -21.28
CA VAL A 255 -11.34 40.93 -21.75
C VAL A 255 -11.30 42.43 -22.02
N ASP A 256 -11.54 42.83 -23.27
CA ASP A 256 -11.83 44.22 -23.61
C ASP A 256 -13.30 44.51 -23.32
N GLY A 257 -13.56 45.43 -22.39
CA GLY A 257 -14.92 45.71 -21.95
C GLY A 257 -14.96 46.75 -20.83
N THR A 258 -16.19 47.06 -20.41
CA THR A 258 -16.43 48.02 -19.33
C THR A 258 -17.10 47.31 -18.15
N ALA A 259 -16.51 47.44 -16.97
CA ALA A 259 -17.06 46.95 -15.72
C ALA A 259 -17.89 48.06 -15.03
N TYR A 260 -19.04 47.67 -14.51
CA TYR A 260 -19.88 48.51 -13.66
C TYR A 260 -19.86 47.94 -12.25
N VAL A 261 -19.38 48.72 -11.29
CA VAL A 261 -19.18 48.30 -9.92
C VAL A 261 -20.13 49.08 -9.03
N VAL A 262 -20.89 48.39 -8.18
CA VAL A 262 -21.76 49.00 -7.18
C VAL A 262 -21.46 48.35 -5.84
N PHE A 263 -21.12 49.16 -4.86
CA PHE A 263 -20.92 48.72 -3.49
C PHE A 263 -22.26 48.61 -2.76
N GLY A 264 -22.31 47.71 -1.77
CA GLY A 264 -23.48 47.50 -0.92
C GLY A 264 -23.09 46.70 0.30
N VAL A 265 -23.91 46.80 1.34
CA VAL A 265 -23.77 46.00 2.56
C VAL A 265 -24.82 44.90 2.55
N MET A 266 -24.41 43.71 2.99
CA MET A 266 -25.29 42.58 3.25
C MET A 266 -25.46 42.46 4.75
N GLU A 267 -26.68 42.64 5.25
CA GLU A 267 -27.02 42.52 6.67
C GLU A 267 -28.26 41.62 6.77
N ASP A 268 -28.17 40.53 7.54
CA ASP A 268 -29.25 39.55 7.74
C ASP A 268 -29.97 39.10 6.45
N ASN A 269 -29.20 38.73 5.42
CA ASN A 269 -29.68 38.33 4.09
C ASN A 269 -30.40 39.43 3.28
N ASN A 270 -30.45 40.65 3.77
CA ASN A 270 -31.00 41.80 3.06
C ASN A 270 -29.86 42.59 2.38
N LYS A 271 -29.97 42.78 1.06
CA LYS A 271 -28.97 43.50 0.27
C LYS A 271 -29.32 44.98 0.22
N LYS A 272 -28.56 45.80 0.94
CA LYS A 272 -28.65 47.25 0.84
C LYS A 272 -27.57 47.75 -0.11
N SER A 273 -27.94 47.98 -1.37
CA SER A 273 -27.05 48.61 -2.34
C SER A 273 -26.85 50.09 -2.02
N PHE A 274 -25.69 50.65 -2.36
CA PHE A 274 -25.44 52.08 -2.40
C PHE A 274 -25.38 52.54 -3.87
N PRO A 275 -26.49 52.96 -4.50
CA PRO A 275 -26.49 53.31 -5.93
C PRO A 275 -25.53 54.47 -6.26
N ALA A 276 -25.29 55.37 -5.31
CA ALA A 276 -24.33 56.47 -5.42
C ALA A 276 -22.87 55.99 -5.56
N SER A 277 -22.59 54.73 -5.24
CA SER A 277 -21.26 54.13 -5.37
C SER A 277 -21.00 53.51 -6.75
N LEU A 278 -21.93 53.66 -7.70
CA LEU A 278 -21.77 53.16 -9.07
C LEU A 278 -20.52 53.78 -9.72
N GLN A 279 -19.53 52.94 -10.02
CA GLN A 279 -18.33 53.34 -10.73
C GLN A 279 -18.21 52.55 -12.05
N ARG A 280 -17.79 53.25 -13.11
CA ARG A 280 -17.55 52.69 -14.43
C ARG A 280 -16.05 52.60 -14.66
N ALA A 281 -15.53 51.39 -14.82
CA ALA A 281 -14.10 51.15 -15.06
C ALA A 281 -13.91 50.43 -16.40
N GLN A 282 -12.94 50.85 -17.21
CA GLN A 282 -12.51 50.07 -18.37
C GLN A 282 -11.79 48.81 -17.87
N VAL A 283 -11.83 47.70 -18.60
CA VAL A 283 -11.16 46.46 -18.20
C VAL A 283 -9.79 46.41 -18.87
N ILE A 284 -8.93 47.37 -18.50
CA ILE A 284 -7.51 47.39 -18.88
C ILE A 284 -6.73 47.79 -17.62
N THR A 285 -6.78 46.90 -16.62
CA THR A 285 -6.11 47.05 -15.30
C THR A 285 -6.41 48.37 -14.58
N TYR A 286 -7.44 48.39 -13.73
CA TYR A 286 -7.73 49.56 -12.88
C TYR A 286 -7.89 49.15 -11.42
N SER A 287 -7.47 50.05 -10.54
CA SER A 287 -7.77 50.05 -9.11
C SER A 287 -8.92 51.03 -8.85
N CYS A 288 -10.01 50.53 -8.27
CA CYS A 288 -11.09 51.40 -7.75
C CYS A 288 -10.86 51.62 -6.25
N LEU A 289 -10.76 52.90 -5.86
CA LEU A 289 -10.64 53.34 -4.47
C LEU A 289 -11.99 53.84 -3.98
N LEU A 290 -12.48 53.28 -2.89
CA LEU A 290 -13.64 53.79 -2.16
C LEU A 290 -13.14 54.56 -0.94
N TYR A 291 -13.32 55.88 -0.92
CA TYR A 291 -13.04 56.71 0.24
C TYR A 291 -14.26 56.70 1.18
N LEU A 292 -14.11 56.10 2.35
CA LEU A 292 -15.06 56.24 3.45
C LEU A 292 -14.61 57.42 4.30
N GLY A 293 -15.20 58.60 4.08
CA GLY A 293 -14.97 59.76 4.95
C GLY A 293 -15.64 59.54 6.32
N PRO A 294 -15.11 60.14 7.40
CA PRO A 294 -15.81 60.12 8.68
C PRO A 294 -17.06 61.00 8.60
N ASP A 295 -18.16 60.53 9.22
CA ASP A 295 -19.29 61.40 9.59
C ASP A 295 -18.87 62.41 10.66
#